data_AF-A0A158KVT6-F1
#
_entry.id   AF-A0A158KVT6-F1
#
_cell.length_a   1.000
_cell.length_b   1.000
_cell.length_c   1.000
_cell.angle_alpha   90.00
_cell.angle_beta   90.00
_cell.angle_gamma   90.00
#
_symmetry.space_group_name_H-M   'P 1'
#
loop_
_entity.id
_entity.type
_entity.pdbx_description
1 polymer ?
#
loop_
_entity_poly.entity_id
_entity_poly.type
_entity_poly.pdbx_seq_one_letter_code
_entity_poly.pdbx_strand_id
1 'polypeptide(L)'
;MNAQATPRVVVRTYRHGLGDCHLVTLNAADGSKYRILIDCGVILGTPDAEARMTDVLENVCSESGGTVDLLVATHEHWDHLSGFLQAEESFKNLKVSNVWMSWIENPDDNQARQIKADQNTALQLVRSAALQLDSTATSDGHPLMSLLEFFGVAGQATVMAKYRRRTHRLIAPAALPQNSPLPHRRTVARCRAVAIPHPKDVSRAACCVAAAPAP
;
A
#
# COMPACT_ATOMS: atom_id res chain seq x y z
N MET A 1 25.40 32.11 18.65
CA MET A 1 24.29 31.17 18.41
C MET A 1 24.90 29.88 17.88
N ASN A 2 24.83 28.78 18.64
CA ASN A 2 25.38 27.51 18.19
C ASN A 2 24.49 26.98 17.06
N ALA A 3 25.04 26.88 15.85
CA ALA A 3 24.38 26.22 14.74
C ALA A 3 24.13 24.76 15.14
N GLN A 4 22.87 24.39 15.33
CA GLN A 4 22.50 23.02 15.65
C GLN A 4 22.79 22.17 14.41
N ALA A 5 23.64 21.15 14.57
CA ALA A 5 24.03 20.28 13.47
C ALA A 5 22.79 19.63 12.84
N THR A 6 22.71 19.64 11.51
CA THR A 6 21.60 19.02 10.78
C THR A 6 21.53 17.53 11.13
N PRO A 7 20.37 17.02 11.60
CA PRO A 7 20.24 15.61 11.95
C PRO A 7 20.43 14.72 10.70
N ARG A 8 21.15 13.60 10.83
CA ARG A 8 21.35 12.66 9.70
C ARG A 8 20.05 12.03 9.21
N VAL A 9 19.09 11.83 10.11
CA VAL A 9 17.78 11.26 9.82
C VAL A 9 16.73 12.09 10.54
N VAL A 10 15.66 12.45 9.83
CA VAL A 10 14.45 13.05 10.39
C VAL A 10 13.29 12.11 10.06
N VAL A 11 12.52 11.74 11.08
CA VAL A 11 11.30 10.95 10.92
C VAL A 11 10.13 11.81 11.32
N ARG A 12 9.18 12.01 10.40
CA ARG A 12 7.89 12.66 10.67
C ARG A 12 6.79 11.61 10.60
N THR A 13 6.12 11.38 11.72
CA THR A 13 4.98 10.47 11.84
C THR A 13 3.71 11.29 11.96
N TYR A 14 2.75 11.07 11.07
CA TYR A 14 1.51 11.86 11.03
C TYR A 14 0.47 11.29 11.99
N ARG A 15 -0.04 12.14 12.88
CA ARG A 15 -1.02 11.77 13.92
C ARG A 15 -2.44 12.12 13.49
N HIS A 16 -2.95 11.44 12.49
CA HIS A 16 -4.17 11.80 11.78
C HIS A 16 -5.36 10.85 12.03
N GLY A 17 -5.08 9.71 12.66
CA GLY A 17 -6.06 8.69 13.03
C GLY A 17 -5.37 7.34 13.30
N LEU A 18 -6.12 6.26 13.19
CA LEU A 18 -5.59 4.89 13.13
C LEU A 18 -5.25 4.58 11.68
N GLY A 19 -3.99 4.26 11.41
CA GLY A 19 -3.42 4.11 10.07
C GLY A 19 -2.03 4.73 10.01
N ASP A 20 -1.35 4.56 8.89
CA ASP A 20 0.07 4.85 8.78
C ASP A 20 0.36 5.92 7.72
N CYS A 21 1.19 6.88 8.09
CA CYS A 21 1.86 7.78 7.18
C CYS A 21 3.12 8.32 7.83
N HIS A 22 4.27 8.07 7.21
CA HIS A 22 5.56 8.50 7.71
C HIS A 22 6.42 9.08 6.60
N LEU A 23 6.98 10.27 6.83
CA LEU A 23 7.99 10.87 5.97
C LEU A 23 9.35 10.77 6.65
N VAL A 24 10.25 9.98 6.07
CA VAL A 24 11.65 9.84 6.50
C VAL A 24 12.53 10.65 5.56
N THR A 25 13.36 11.51 6.12
CA THR A 25 14.38 12.28 5.37
C THR A 25 15.76 11.88 5.85
N LEU A 26 16.56 11.34 4.96
CA LEU A 26 17.98 11.07 5.17
C LEU A 26 18.77 12.27 4.63
N ASN A 27 19.56 12.91 5.49
CA ASN A 27 20.41 14.04 5.11
C ASN A 27 21.85 13.54 4.94
N ALA A 28 22.39 13.69 3.72
CA ALA A 28 23.77 13.37 3.41
C ALA A 28 24.70 14.53 3.82
N ALA A 29 25.99 14.23 3.96
CA ALA A 29 27.01 15.21 4.33
C ALA A 29 27.20 16.31 3.26
N ASP A 30 26.90 16.01 1.98
CA ASP A 30 26.96 16.94 0.86
C ASP A 30 25.70 17.84 0.77
N GLY A 31 24.78 17.73 1.73
CA GLY A 31 23.53 18.49 1.77
C GLY A 31 22.40 17.89 0.92
N SER A 32 22.65 16.81 0.17
CA SER A 32 21.59 16.09 -0.54
C SER A 32 20.65 15.39 0.44
N LYS A 33 19.39 15.22 0.01
CA LYS A 33 18.33 14.59 0.81
C LYS A 33 17.78 13.39 0.04
N TYR A 34 17.57 12.29 0.76
CA TYR A 34 16.80 11.15 0.26
C TYR A 34 15.54 11.01 1.09
N ARG A 35 14.37 11.07 0.44
CA ARG A 35 13.07 11.10 1.11
C ARG A 35 12.27 9.85 0.82
N ILE A 36 11.80 9.23 1.89
CA ILE A 36 11.01 8.01 1.88
C ILE A 36 9.65 8.33 2.48
N LEU A 37 8.59 8.16 1.69
CA LEU A 37 7.22 8.12 2.21
C LEU A 37 6.87 6.65 2.47
N ILE A 38 6.47 6.34 3.70
CA ILE A 38 6.00 5.00 4.08
C ILE A 38 4.53 5.14 4.41
N ASP A 39 3.70 4.49 3.58
CA ASP A 39 2.24 4.51 3.64
C ASP A 39 1.61 5.93 3.59
N CYS A 40 0.31 5.95 3.36
CA CYS A 40 -0.56 7.11 3.43
C CYS A 40 -2.01 6.64 3.52
N GLY A 41 -2.51 6.40 4.73
CA GLY A 41 -3.89 5.99 4.91
C GLY A 41 -4.41 6.14 6.33
N VAL A 42 -5.73 6.03 6.43
CA VAL A 42 -6.46 6.08 7.70
C VAL A 42 -7.62 5.09 7.66
N ILE A 43 -7.94 4.48 8.80
CA ILE A 43 -8.93 3.41 8.89
C ILE A 43 -10.31 3.84 8.40
N LEU A 44 -11.02 2.89 7.81
CA LEU A 44 -12.39 3.05 7.35
C LEU A 44 -13.29 3.53 8.52
N GLY A 45 -14.22 4.43 8.23
CA GLY A 45 -15.10 5.02 9.24
C GLY A 45 -14.52 6.22 10.00
N THR A 46 -13.28 6.63 9.71
CA THR A 46 -12.72 7.87 10.28
C THR A 46 -13.54 9.10 9.84
N PRO A 47 -14.02 9.94 10.78
CA PRO A 47 -14.72 11.19 10.44
C PRO A 47 -13.81 12.15 9.67
N ASP A 48 -14.35 12.78 8.64
CA ASP A 48 -13.66 13.76 7.79
C ASP A 48 -12.36 13.22 7.15
N ALA A 49 -12.31 11.92 6.85
CA ALA A 49 -11.09 11.26 6.36
C ALA A 49 -10.48 11.94 5.12
N GLU A 50 -11.30 12.45 4.20
CA GLU A 50 -10.82 13.16 3.01
C GLU A 50 -10.06 14.44 3.35
N ALA A 51 -10.63 15.29 4.21
CA ALA A 51 -9.99 16.51 4.67
C ALA A 51 -8.71 16.21 5.46
N ARG A 52 -8.76 15.24 6.38
CA ARG A 52 -7.60 14.82 7.17
C ARG A 52 -6.45 14.32 6.29
N MET A 53 -6.74 13.48 5.31
CA MET A 53 -5.69 12.97 4.42
C MET A 53 -5.18 14.04 3.46
N THR A 54 -6.02 15.00 3.09
CA THR A 54 -5.60 16.17 2.32
C THR A 54 -4.58 17.00 3.10
N ASP A 55 -4.86 17.33 4.36
CA ASP A 55 -3.93 18.06 5.24
C ASP A 55 -2.59 17.32 5.41
N VAL A 56 -2.64 16.00 5.62
CA VAL A 56 -1.45 15.16 5.75
C VAL A 56 -0.61 15.23 4.47
N LEU A 57 -1.24 15.03 3.31
CA LEU A 57 -0.51 14.94 2.05
C LEU A 57 0.01 16.31 1.57
N GLU A 58 -0.70 17.39 1.86
CA GLU A 58 -0.21 18.75 1.67
C GLU A 58 1.01 19.05 2.54
N ASN A 59 1.01 18.58 3.79
CA ASN A 59 2.19 18.70 4.66
C ASN A 59 3.36 17.86 4.12
N VAL A 60 3.11 16.63 3.64
CA VAL A 60 4.12 15.81 2.96
C VAL A 60 4.72 16.57 1.77
N CYS A 61 3.89 17.19 0.94
CA CYS A 61 4.35 18.00 -0.19
C CYS A 61 5.22 19.18 0.27
N SER A 62 4.78 19.92 1.30
CA SER A 62 5.53 21.05 1.86
C SER A 62 6.91 20.64 2.39
N GLU A 63 6.96 19.59 3.21
CA GLU A 63 8.17 19.09 3.86
C GLU A 63 9.14 18.41 2.89
N SER A 64 8.59 17.80 1.84
CA SER A 64 9.39 17.14 0.81
C SER A 64 9.84 18.09 -0.31
N GLY A 65 9.25 19.27 -0.41
CA GLY A 65 9.38 20.13 -1.59
C GLY A 65 8.74 19.50 -2.83
N GLY A 66 7.65 18.75 -2.64
CA GLY A 66 6.88 18.09 -3.69
C GLY A 66 7.57 16.89 -4.35
N THR A 67 8.63 16.33 -3.74
CA THR A 67 9.32 15.15 -4.29
C THR A 67 9.75 14.17 -3.22
N VAL A 68 9.41 12.90 -3.40
CA VAL A 68 9.95 11.76 -2.66
C VAL A 68 10.71 10.81 -3.58
N ASP A 69 11.83 10.28 -3.09
CA ASP A 69 12.70 9.38 -3.83
C ASP A 69 12.16 7.95 -3.83
N LEU A 70 11.48 7.58 -2.75
CA LEU A 70 10.89 6.27 -2.55
C LEU A 70 9.53 6.39 -1.84
N LEU A 71 8.53 5.72 -2.38
CA LEU A 71 7.28 5.41 -1.69
C LEU A 71 7.26 3.92 -1.34
N VAL A 72 7.06 3.59 -0.08
CA VAL A 72 6.90 2.21 0.39
C VAL A 72 5.45 2.01 0.78
N ALA A 73 4.77 1.05 0.13
CA ALA A 73 3.48 0.53 0.56
C ALA A 73 3.73 -0.76 1.33
N THR A 74 3.48 -0.75 2.64
CA THR A 74 3.79 -1.90 3.50
C THR A 74 2.89 -3.09 3.18
N HIS A 75 1.58 -2.86 3.04
CA HIS A 75 0.59 -3.85 2.63
C HIS A 75 -0.69 -3.19 2.11
N GLU A 76 -1.67 -4.01 1.69
CA GLU A 76 -2.82 -3.56 0.89
C GLU A 76 -4.02 -3.03 1.68
N HIS A 77 -3.93 -2.95 3.00
CA HIS A 77 -5.07 -2.50 3.82
C HIS A 77 -5.37 -1.02 3.65
N TRP A 78 -6.65 -0.69 3.86
CA TRP A 78 -7.19 0.64 3.59
C TRP A 78 -6.48 1.73 4.39
N ASP A 79 -6.19 1.47 5.66
CA ASP A 79 -5.50 2.37 6.59
C ASP A 79 -4.02 2.64 6.26
N HIS A 80 -3.48 2.04 5.20
CA HIS A 80 -2.12 2.32 4.71
C HIS A 80 -2.11 3.03 3.36
N LEU A 81 -3.23 3.03 2.64
CA LEU A 81 -3.25 3.42 1.22
C LEU A 81 -4.39 4.35 0.84
N SER A 82 -5.40 4.49 1.70
CA SER A 82 -6.61 5.27 1.42
C SER A 82 -6.30 6.72 1.07
N GLY A 83 -5.26 7.29 1.67
CA GLY A 83 -4.83 8.68 1.47
C GLY A 83 -4.47 8.99 0.02
N PHE A 84 -3.98 8.02 -0.75
CA PHE A 84 -3.70 8.22 -2.17
C PHE A 84 -4.97 8.39 -3.02
N LEU A 85 -6.13 7.94 -2.54
CA LEU A 85 -7.43 8.18 -3.16
C LEU A 85 -8.15 9.37 -2.53
N GLN A 86 -8.13 9.45 -1.20
CA GLN A 86 -8.81 10.49 -0.43
C GLN A 86 -8.20 11.86 -0.67
N ALA A 87 -6.89 11.96 -0.89
CA ALA A 87 -6.19 13.21 -1.18
C ALA A 87 -5.64 13.21 -2.62
N GLU A 88 -6.40 12.70 -3.59
CA GLU A 88 -5.91 12.50 -4.96
C GLU A 88 -5.34 13.79 -5.60
N GLU A 89 -5.98 14.93 -5.39
CA GLU A 89 -5.51 16.21 -5.93
C GLU A 89 -4.18 16.64 -5.30
N SER A 90 -4.03 16.53 -3.98
CA SER A 90 -2.77 16.80 -3.30
C SER A 90 -1.68 15.80 -3.70
N PHE A 91 -2.05 14.55 -3.97
CA PHE A 91 -1.13 13.52 -4.43
C PHE A 91 -0.56 13.82 -5.82
N LYS A 92 -1.33 14.44 -6.72
CA LYS A 92 -0.84 14.85 -8.04
C LYS A 92 0.33 15.85 -7.94
N ASN A 93 0.41 16.60 -6.86
CA ASN A 93 1.49 17.55 -6.60
C ASN A 93 2.76 16.88 -6.04
N LEU A 94 2.70 15.60 -5.68
CA LEU A 94 3.84 14.85 -5.16
C LEU A 94 4.47 14.01 -6.27
N LYS A 95 5.72 14.32 -6.62
CA LYS A 95 6.52 13.50 -7.51
C LYS A 95 7.14 12.33 -6.74
N VAL A 96 6.89 11.10 -7.20
CA VAL A 96 7.46 9.87 -6.64
C VAL A 96 8.46 9.28 -7.63
N SER A 97 9.68 8.95 -7.19
CA SER A 97 10.72 8.41 -8.09
C SER A 97 10.77 6.88 -8.13
N ASN A 98 10.46 6.20 -7.02
CA ASN A 98 10.41 4.74 -6.93
C ASN A 98 9.26 4.33 -6.03
N VAL A 99 8.70 3.15 -6.26
CA VAL A 99 7.64 2.57 -5.43
C VAL A 99 8.05 1.16 -5.02
N TRP A 100 8.01 0.85 -3.73
CA TRP A 100 8.24 -0.50 -3.21
C TRP A 100 6.92 -1.06 -2.66
N MET A 101 6.64 -2.29 -3.03
CA MET A 101 5.45 -3.03 -2.59
C MET A 101 5.84 -4.50 -2.34
N SER A 102 4.92 -5.26 -1.72
CA SER A 102 5.06 -6.71 -1.61
C SER A 102 5.24 -7.38 -2.97
N TRP A 103 6.01 -8.48 -3.05
CA TRP A 103 6.11 -9.27 -4.29
C TRP A 103 4.80 -9.90 -4.73
N ILE A 104 3.83 -10.07 -3.82
CA ILE A 104 2.49 -10.56 -4.17
C ILE A 104 1.77 -9.55 -5.09
N GLU A 105 2.27 -8.31 -5.19
CA GLU A 105 1.78 -7.32 -6.14
C GLU A 105 2.46 -7.36 -7.51
N ASN A 106 3.46 -8.21 -7.72
CA ASN A 106 4.14 -8.35 -9.01
C ASN A 106 3.24 -9.12 -10.00
N PRO A 107 2.75 -8.48 -11.08
CA PRO A 107 1.90 -9.16 -12.06
C PRO A 107 2.65 -10.24 -12.86
N ASP A 108 3.97 -10.14 -12.95
CA ASP A 108 4.80 -11.07 -13.73
C ASP A 108 5.15 -12.33 -12.91
N ASP A 109 4.96 -12.32 -11.59
CA ASP A 109 5.23 -13.45 -10.72
C ASP A 109 4.08 -14.47 -10.74
N ASN A 110 4.38 -15.70 -11.15
CA ASN A 110 3.38 -16.77 -11.29
C ASN A 110 2.70 -17.11 -9.97
N GLN A 111 3.46 -17.13 -8.87
CA GLN A 111 2.93 -17.45 -7.55
C GLN A 111 2.09 -16.30 -6.99
N ALA A 112 2.51 -15.05 -7.22
CA ALA A 112 1.72 -13.88 -6.86
C ALA A 112 0.36 -13.88 -7.56
N ARG A 113 0.34 -14.18 -8.88
CA ARG A 113 -0.91 -14.30 -9.63
C ARG A 113 -1.80 -15.42 -9.09
N GLN A 114 -1.24 -16.57 -8.74
CA GLN A 114 -2.01 -17.68 -8.17
C GLN A 114 -2.61 -17.29 -6.81
N ILE A 115 -1.82 -16.69 -5.92
CA ILE A 115 -2.29 -16.25 -4.59
C ILE A 115 -3.44 -15.24 -4.75
N LYS A 116 -3.30 -14.25 -5.62
CA LYS A 116 -4.38 -13.28 -5.88
C LYS A 116 -5.64 -13.95 -6.46
N ALA A 117 -5.48 -14.93 -7.34
CA ALA A 117 -6.61 -15.69 -7.90
C ALA A 117 -7.35 -16.50 -6.81
N ASP A 118 -6.60 -17.19 -5.96
CA ASP A 118 -7.13 -17.98 -4.84
C ASP A 118 -7.87 -17.06 -3.83
N GLN A 119 -7.27 -15.93 -3.48
CA GLN A 119 -7.88 -14.91 -2.61
C GLN A 119 -9.17 -14.34 -3.19
N ASN A 120 -9.18 -13.97 -4.48
CA ASN A 120 -10.37 -13.46 -5.15
C ASN A 120 -11.49 -14.50 -5.16
N THR A 121 -11.16 -15.77 -5.39
CA THR A 121 -12.12 -16.87 -5.36
C THR A 121 -12.72 -17.03 -3.96
N ALA A 122 -11.89 -17.04 -2.92
CA ALA A 122 -12.34 -17.11 -1.53
C ALA A 122 -13.25 -15.93 -1.15
N LEU A 123 -12.86 -14.70 -1.51
CA LEU A 123 -13.67 -13.51 -1.25
C LEU A 123 -15.03 -13.54 -1.96
N GLN A 124 -15.08 -14.06 -3.20
CA GLN A 124 -16.34 -14.24 -3.91
C GLN A 124 -17.26 -15.26 -3.22
N LEU A 125 -16.71 -16.36 -2.72
CA LEU A 125 -17.47 -17.37 -1.96
C LEU A 125 -18.00 -16.82 -0.63
N VAL A 126 -17.19 -16.06 0.10
CA VAL A 126 -17.63 -15.38 1.33
C VAL A 126 -18.74 -14.38 1.02
N ARG A 127 -18.60 -13.62 -0.08
CA ARG A 127 -19.61 -12.65 -0.51
C ARG A 127 -20.93 -13.32 -0.90
N SER A 128 -20.90 -14.41 -1.65
CA SER A 128 -22.13 -15.12 -2.03
C SER A 128 -22.82 -15.71 -0.81
N ALA A 129 -22.06 -16.28 0.13
CA ALA A 129 -22.60 -16.79 1.39
C ALA A 129 -23.22 -15.67 2.25
N ALA A 130 -22.55 -14.52 2.35
CA ALA A 130 -23.07 -13.36 3.08
C ALA A 130 -24.42 -12.88 2.51
N LEU A 131 -24.53 -12.76 1.18
CA LEU A 131 -25.77 -12.36 0.51
C LEU A 131 -26.92 -13.34 0.72
N GLN A 132 -26.63 -14.65 0.71
CA GLN A 132 -27.65 -15.67 0.99
C GLN A 132 -28.17 -15.56 2.43
N LEU A 133 -27.27 -15.36 3.39
CA LEU A 133 -27.64 -15.28 4.80
C LEU A 133 -28.35 -13.96 5.14
N ASP A 134 -27.94 -12.86 4.52
CA ASP A 134 -28.57 -11.53 4.70
C ASP A 134 -30.04 -11.55 4.26
N SER A 135 -30.37 -12.28 3.18
CA SER A 135 -31.76 -12.45 2.75
C SER A 135 -32.66 -13.23 3.72
N THR A 136 -32.08 -13.82 4.77
CA THR A 136 -32.76 -14.57 5.83
C THR A 136 -32.68 -13.93 7.21
N ALA A 137 -31.94 -12.82 7.36
CA ALA A 137 -31.60 -12.23 8.65
C ALA A 137 -32.61 -11.15 9.10
N THR A 138 -32.83 -11.04 10.42
CA THR A 138 -33.61 -9.97 11.05
C THR A 138 -32.67 -8.94 11.67
N SER A 139 -32.67 -7.73 11.09
CA SER A 139 -32.17 -6.43 11.57
C SER A 139 -30.71 -6.24 12.01
N ASP A 140 -29.95 -7.25 12.41
CA ASP A 140 -28.53 -7.12 12.74
C ASP A 140 -27.69 -7.79 11.66
N GLY A 141 -26.92 -7.00 10.89
CA GLY A 141 -26.15 -7.48 9.74
C GLY A 141 -25.26 -8.69 10.07
N HIS A 142 -25.18 -9.63 9.13
CA HIS A 142 -24.46 -10.89 9.34
C HIS A 142 -22.94 -10.65 9.54
N PRO A 143 -22.23 -11.36 10.45
CA PRO A 143 -20.79 -11.18 10.69
C PRO A 143 -19.89 -11.31 9.45
N LEU A 144 -20.38 -11.99 8.41
CA LEU A 144 -19.68 -12.07 7.12
C LEU A 144 -19.65 -10.73 6.39
N MET A 145 -20.62 -9.84 6.60
CA MET A 145 -20.60 -8.48 6.06
C MET A 145 -19.46 -7.67 6.69
N SER A 146 -19.28 -7.75 8.01
CA SER A 146 -18.14 -7.11 8.69
C SER A 146 -16.79 -7.69 8.22
N LEU A 147 -16.72 -8.99 7.92
CA LEU A 147 -15.52 -9.59 7.32
C LEU A 147 -15.26 -9.04 5.91
N LEU A 148 -16.29 -8.85 5.10
CA LEU A 148 -16.16 -8.26 3.76
C LEU A 148 -15.75 -6.78 3.83
N GLU A 149 -16.24 -6.04 4.81
CA GLU A 149 -15.82 -4.66 5.09
C GLU A 149 -14.35 -4.59 5.49
N PHE A 150 -13.88 -5.52 6.33
CA PHE A 150 -12.46 -5.63 6.69
C PHE A 150 -11.57 -5.82 5.45
N PHE A 151 -11.98 -6.64 4.49
CA PHE A 151 -11.28 -6.81 3.20
C PHE A 151 -11.55 -5.69 2.18
N GLY A 152 -12.27 -4.62 2.55
CA GLY A 152 -12.57 -3.50 1.67
C GLY A 152 -13.52 -3.84 0.51
N VAL A 153 -14.22 -4.97 0.57
CA VAL A 153 -15.13 -5.43 -0.50
C VAL A 153 -16.45 -4.65 -0.49
N ALA A 154 -16.76 -3.97 0.62
CA ALA A 154 -17.99 -3.20 0.80
C ALA A 154 -17.98 -1.82 0.11
N GLY A 155 -16.85 -1.33 -0.43
CA GLY A 155 -16.79 0.03 -0.97
C GLY A 155 -15.71 0.26 -2.02
N GLN A 156 -16.14 0.31 -3.29
CA GLN A 156 -15.36 0.66 -4.49
C GLN A 156 -14.11 -0.22 -4.77
N ALA A 157 -13.68 -0.23 -6.04
CA ALA A 157 -12.50 -0.98 -6.49
C ALA A 157 -11.34 -0.84 -5.52
N THR A 158 -10.71 -1.97 -5.13
CA THR A 158 -9.55 -1.97 -4.23
C THR A 158 -8.58 -0.88 -4.64
N VAL A 159 -8.07 -0.13 -3.66
CA VAL A 159 -7.11 0.97 -3.87
C VAL A 159 -5.98 0.51 -4.80
N MET A 160 -5.55 -0.74 -4.64
CA MET A 160 -4.58 -1.42 -5.50
C MET A 160 -4.98 -1.55 -6.96
N ALA A 161 -6.25 -1.80 -7.30
CA ALA A 161 -6.72 -1.85 -8.68
C ALA A 161 -6.67 -0.48 -9.38
N LYS A 162 -6.97 0.62 -8.66
CA LYS A 162 -6.82 1.99 -9.16
C LYS A 162 -5.34 2.41 -9.21
N TYR A 163 -4.55 2.05 -8.20
CA TYR A 163 -3.11 2.30 -8.15
C TYR A 163 -2.38 1.58 -9.29
N ARG A 164 -2.70 0.29 -9.53
CA ARG A 164 -2.22 -0.50 -10.68
C ARG A 164 -2.50 0.19 -12.01
N ARG A 165 -3.69 0.73 -12.24
CA ARG A 165 -4.00 1.43 -13.51
C ARG A 165 -3.11 2.67 -13.73
N ARG A 166 -2.69 3.34 -12.66
CA ARG A 166 -1.77 4.49 -12.72
C ARG A 166 -0.30 4.07 -12.83
N THR A 167 0.08 2.93 -12.24
CA THR A 167 1.44 2.37 -12.28
C THR A 167 1.71 1.42 -13.44
N HIS A 168 0.70 0.94 -14.18
CA HIS A 168 0.88 0.05 -15.34
C HIS A 168 1.66 0.70 -16.51
N ARG A 169 1.88 2.02 -16.50
CA ARG A 169 2.84 2.70 -17.41
C ARG A 169 4.26 2.78 -16.88
N LEU A 170 4.53 2.26 -15.68
CA LEU A 170 5.71 2.55 -14.87
C LEU A 170 6.37 1.29 -14.29
N ILE A 171 5.75 0.11 -14.35
CA ILE A 171 6.39 -1.15 -13.96
C ILE A 171 7.36 -1.58 -15.06
N ALA A 172 8.61 -1.13 -14.98
CA ALA A 172 9.72 -1.82 -15.65
C ALA A 172 10.07 -3.06 -14.82
N PRO A 173 10.39 -4.21 -15.44
CA PRO A 173 10.78 -5.41 -14.72
C PRO A 173 11.93 -5.07 -13.78
N ALA A 174 11.69 -5.18 -12.47
CA ALA A 174 12.73 -4.98 -11.50
C ALA A 174 13.71 -6.15 -11.63
N ALA A 175 14.85 -5.90 -12.28
CA ALA A 175 16.06 -6.65 -11.94
C ALA A 175 16.17 -6.66 -10.41
N LEU A 176 16.39 -7.87 -9.87
CA LEU A 176 16.65 -8.17 -8.46
C LEU A 176 17.43 -7.03 -7.79
N PRO A 177 17.22 -6.73 -6.49
CA PRO A 177 18.14 -5.87 -5.77
C PRO A 177 19.54 -6.49 -5.85
N GLN A 178 20.33 -6.01 -6.80
CA GLN A 178 21.77 -6.20 -6.77
C GLN A 178 22.24 -5.39 -5.56
N ASN A 179 23.07 -5.98 -4.71
CA ASN A 179 23.67 -5.36 -3.53
C ASN A 179 24.63 -4.19 -3.85
N SER A 180 24.37 -3.48 -4.95
CA SER A 180 25.15 -2.35 -5.42
C SER A 180 24.44 -1.05 -5.02
N PRO A 181 25.16 -0.05 -4.48
CA PRO A 181 24.56 1.24 -4.16
C PRO A 181 23.89 1.83 -5.40
N LEU A 182 22.64 2.27 -5.26
CA LEU A 182 21.88 2.87 -6.36
C LEU A 182 22.64 4.10 -6.89
N PRO A 183 22.97 4.18 -8.19
CA PRO A 183 23.66 5.34 -8.72
C PRO A 183 22.75 6.57 -8.72
N HIS A 184 23.24 7.67 -8.14
CA HIS A 184 22.64 9.00 -8.29
C HIS A 184 22.70 9.43 -9.75
N ARG A 185 21.65 9.17 -10.53
CA ARG A 185 21.49 9.78 -11.86
C ARG A 185 20.15 10.49 -11.95
N ARG A 186 20.22 11.82 -11.91
CA ARG A 186 19.13 12.73 -12.28
C ARG A 186 18.85 12.56 -13.77
N THR A 187 17.73 11.95 -14.16
CA THR A 187 17.02 12.29 -15.42
C THR A 187 15.69 11.51 -15.55
N VAL A 188 14.62 12.28 -15.79
CA VAL A 188 13.27 11.90 -16.27
C VAL A 188 12.50 10.86 -15.43
N ALA A 189 11.34 11.27 -14.92
CA ALA A 189 10.46 10.46 -14.07
C ALA A 189 10.05 9.14 -14.73
N ARG A 190 10.80 8.08 -14.44
CA ARG A 190 10.35 6.69 -14.55
C ARG A 190 10.20 6.19 -13.12
N CYS A 191 8.98 6.20 -12.58
CA CYS A 191 8.72 5.51 -11.33
C CYS A 191 9.12 4.05 -11.51
N ARG A 192 10.04 3.51 -10.72
CA ARG A 192 10.37 2.09 -10.75
C ARG A 192 9.63 1.39 -9.61
N ALA A 193 8.70 0.50 -9.96
CA ALA A 193 8.10 -0.40 -8.98
C ALA A 193 9.07 -1.55 -8.67
N VAL A 194 9.39 -1.79 -7.41
CA VAL A 194 10.21 -2.92 -6.97
C VAL A 194 9.40 -3.77 -6.00
N ALA A 195 9.21 -5.02 -6.39
CA ALA A 195 8.71 -6.07 -5.52
C ALA A 195 9.86 -6.61 -4.65
N ILE A 196 9.66 -6.69 -3.34
CA ILE A 196 10.64 -7.31 -2.43
C ILE A 196 10.62 -8.83 -2.69
N PRO A 197 11.72 -9.46 -3.13
CA PRO A 197 11.72 -10.81 -3.67
C PRO A 197 11.14 -11.87 -2.73
N HIS A 198 10.55 -12.89 -3.36
CA HIS A 198 9.99 -14.08 -2.72
C HIS A 198 11.04 -14.82 -1.87
N PRO A 199 10.72 -15.23 -0.62
CA PRO A 199 11.55 -16.16 0.14
C PRO A 199 11.38 -17.58 -0.40
N LYS A 200 12.43 -18.12 -1.02
CA LYS A 200 12.44 -19.34 -1.88
C LYS A 200 11.84 -20.63 -1.28
N ASP A 201 11.38 -20.66 -0.03
CA ASP A 201 10.91 -21.86 0.67
C ASP A 201 9.63 -21.65 1.50
N VAL A 202 8.62 -20.95 0.97
CA VAL A 202 7.26 -21.06 1.54
C VAL A 202 6.58 -22.29 0.92
N SER A 203 6.92 -23.46 1.43
CA SER A 203 6.23 -24.70 1.12
C SER A 203 4.74 -24.53 1.43
N ARG A 204 3.89 -24.81 0.44
CA ARG A 204 2.44 -24.97 0.65
C ARG A 204 2.25 -26.01 1.74
N ALA A 205 1.86 -25.60 2.95
CA ALA A 205 1.18 -26.51 3.85
C ALA A 205 -0.12 -26.92 3.13
N ALA A 206 -0.14 -28.14 2.61
CA ALA A 206 -1.35 -28.70 2.04
C ALA A 206 -2.41 -28.69 3.14
N CYS A 207 -3.45 -27.89 2.96
CA CYS A 207 -4.66 -28.01 3.76
C CYS A 207 -5.28 -29.37 3.40
N CYS A 208 -5.01 -30.38 4.22
CA CYS A 208 -5.67 -31.67 4.14
C CYS A 208 -7.14 -31.45 4.50
N VAL A 209 -7.99 -31.22 3.50
CA VAL A 209 -9.44 -31.42 3.66
C VAL A 209 -9.65 -32.92 3.72
N ALA A 210 -9.71 -33.46 4.93
CA ALA A 210 -10.17 -34.82 5.15
C ALA A 210 -11.63 -34.91 4.71
N ALA A 211 -11.88 -35.61 3.60
CA ALA A 211 -13.24 -35.98 3.21
C ALA A 211 -13.81 -36.89 4.29
N ALA A 212 -14.89 -36.47 4.95
CA ALA A 212 -15.68 -37.34 5.81
C ALA A 212 -16.32 -38.45 4.95
N PRO A 213 -16.29 -39.72 5.38
CA PRO A 213 -16.99 -40.78 4.65
C PRO A 213 -18.51 -40.57 4.77
N ALA A 214 -19.20 -40.67 3.63
CA ALA A 214 -20.66 -40.68 3.55
C ALA A 214 -21.23 -41.95 4.23
N PRO A 215 -22.47 -41.90 4.74
CA PRO A 215 -23.09 -42.99 5.51
C PRO A 215 -23.34 -44.27 4.69
#